data_AF-A0A3C1UGE3-F1
#
_entry.id   AF-A0A3C1UGE3-F1
#
_cell.length_a   1.000
_cell.length_b   1.000
_cell.length_c   1.000
_cell.angle_alpha   90.00
_cell.angle_beta   90.00
_cell.angle_gamma   90.00
#
_symmetry.space_group_name_H-M   'P 1'
#
loop_
_entity.id
_entity.type
_entity.pdbx_description
1 polymer ?
#
loop_
_entity_poly.entity_id
_entity_poly.type
_entity_poly.pdbx_seq_one_letter_code
_entity_poly.pdbx_strand_id
1 'polypeptide(L)'
;MKKKLLLVSAMMLSVSSLMAQSKAVSEPRLFIKSSQSLMAPVWSPDGSKIAVTGDNYIGIWVANADGSNLQQVSDALGAGYKMNWADAATIVSTPYTVVDNMRMVRIENVDVQTGKIQEVAAGQRNFRQSKVMKATNLLKIMVDQPAEATKLIPSLEKFAGKMVLNPTLSPDGKKIAFQIVSNGLFVCDVDGSNLKSFGKGSHASWAPNSKDLMFARLQDNGERFTASDIYSVNVETGVENNLTPNSDVIPVTLSVSPDGTKVAFDNDADGNIYVIDIK
;
A
#
# COMPACT_ATOMS: atom_id res chain seq x y z
N MET A 1 -16.81 8.79 -78.20
CA MET A 1 -17.01 7.90 -77.04
C MET A 1 -15.65 7.47 -76.47
N LYS A 2 -15.20 8.07 -75.36
CA LYS A 2 -14.10 7.53 -74.54
C LYS A 2 -14.43 7.84 -73.07
N LYS A 3 -14.95 6.85 -72.34
CA LYS A 3 -15.18 6.93 -70.89
C LYS A 3 -13.84 6.70 -70.19
N LYS A 4 -13.36 7.67 -69.40
CA LYS A 4 -12.24 7.48 -68.47
C LYS A 4 -12.79 6.84 -67.20
N LEU A 5 -12.24 5.67 -66.85
CA LEU A 5 -12.53 4.93 -65.63
C LEU A 5 -11.74 5.59 -64.48
N LEU A 6 -12.43 6.12 -63.46
CA LEU A 6 -11.83 6.57 -62.21
C LEU A 6 -11.79 5.36 -61.25
N LEU A 7 -10.58 4.87 -60.95
CA LEU A 7 -10.37 3.94 -59.84
C LEU A 7 -10.43 4.74 -58.53
N VAL A 8 -11.42 4.46 -57.70
CA VAL A 8 -11.45 4.90 -56.30
C VAL A 8 -10.71 3.85 -55.48
N SER A 9 -9.55 4.23 -54.94
CA SER A 9 -8.80 3.39 -54.00
C SER A 9 -9.47 3.49 -52.62
N ALA A 10 -10.00 2.37 -52.13
CA ALA A 10 -10.55 2.26 -50.79
C ALA A 10 -9.39 2.06 -49.79
N MET A 11 -9.11 3.10 -49.00
CA MET A 11 -8.15 3.06 -47.91
C MET A 11 -8.82 2.39 -46.71
N MET A 12 -8.55 1.10 -46.49
CA MET A 12 -8.95 0.41 -45.26
C MET A 12 -8.11 0.96 -44.10
N LEU A 13 -8.69 1.85 -43.30
CA LEU A 13 -8.16 2.18 -41.98
C LEU A 13 -8.41 0.97 -41.06
N SER A 14 -7.39 0.14 -40.89
CA SER A 14 -7.37 -0.84 -39.80
C SER A 14 -7.27 -0.09 -38.48
N VAL A 15 -8.42 0.11 -37.83
CA VAL A 15 -8.46 0.46 -36.41
C VAL A 15 -7.98 -0.78 -35.68
N SER A 16 -6.66 -0.87 -35.48
CA SER A 16 -6.09 -1.81 -34.53
C SER A 16 -6.50 -1.31 -33.15
N SER A 17 -7.47 -1.99 -32.54
CA SER A 17 -7.70 -1.86 -31.11
C SER A 17 -6.38 -2.21 -30.42
N LEU A 18 -5.79 -1.23 -29.75
CA LEU A 18 -4.80 -1.49 -28.71
C LEU A 18 -5.54 -2.22 -27.59
N MET A 19 -5.69 -3.54 -27.73
CA MET A 19 -5.94 -4.38 -26.58
C MET A 19 -4.74 -4.15 -25.66
N ALA A 20 -4.98 -3.53 -24.50
CA ALA A 20 -4.00 -3.46 -23.44
C ALA A 20 -3.57 -4.90 -23.16
N GLN A 21 -2.32 -5.23 -23.50
CA GLN A 21 -1.77 -6.53 -23.22
C GLN A 21 -1.82 -6.68 -21.70
N SER A 22 -2.59 -7.64 -21.20
CA SER A 22 -2.58 -7.96 -19.77
C SER A 22 -1.12 -8.23 -19.42
N LYS A 23 -0.54 -7.44 -18.51
CA LYS A 23 0.78 -7.73 -17.95
C LYS A 23 0.77 -9.21 -17.54
N ALA A 24 1.83 -9.95 -17.89
CA ALA A 24 1.90 -11.34 -17.51
C ALA A 24 2.09 -11.39 -15.99
N VAL A 25 1.06 -11.81 -15.27
CA VAL A 25 1.05 -11.95 -13.81
C VAL A 25 1.20 -13.44 -13.48
N SER A 26 2.07 -13.78 -12.54
CA SER A 26 2.15 -15.16 -12.05
C SER A 26 0.98 -15.48 -11.13
N GLU A 27 0.66 -16.76 -10.98
CA GLU A 27 -0.20 -17.21 -9.88
C GLU A 27 0.42 -16.85 -8.52
N PRO A 28 -0.40 -16.59 -7.48
CA PRO A 28 0.06 -16.48 -6.09
C PRO A 28 0.89 -17.69 -5.67
N ARG A 29 2.08 -17.43 -5.13
CA ARG A 29 2.93 -18.47 -4.53
C ARG A 29 3.28 -18.13 -3.10
N LEU A 30 3.32 -19.16 -2.25
CA LEU A 30 3.80 -19.05 -0.88
C LEU A 30 5.22 -18.49 -0.90
N PHE A 31 5.44 -17.45 -0.09
CA PHE A 31 6.70 -16.72 -0.04
C PHE A 31 7.38 -16.86 1.32
N ILE A 32 6.64 -16.61 2.40
CA ILE A 32 7.12 -16.81 3.77
C ILE A 32 6.10 -17.68 4.50
N LYS A 33 6.55 -18.87 4.90
CA LYS A 33 5.78 -19.77 5.76
C LYS A 33 6.12 -19.50 7.22
N SER A 34 5.09 -19.46 8.06
CA SER A 34 5.23 -19.21 9.49
C SER A 34 4.26 -20.06 10.30
N SER A 35 4.59 -20.33 11.58
CA SER A 35 3.69 -20.97 12.54
C SER A 35 2.75 -19.98 13.23
N GLN A 36 3.03 -18.69 13.10
CA GLN A 36 2.18 -17.59 13.53
C GLN A 36 1.69 -16.82 12.31
N SER A 37 0.51 -16.21 12.40
CA SER A 37 0.01 -15.30 11.37
C SER A 37 0.96 -14.11 11.19
N LEU A 38 1.27 -13.81 9.94
CA LEU A 38 2.07 -12.67 9.52
C LEU A 38 1.21 -11.76 8.64
N MET A 39 1.44 -10.46 8.75
CA MET A 39 0.72 -9.43 8.02
C MET A 39 1.63 -8.25 7.65
N ALA A 40 1.07 -7.32 6.87
CA ALA A 40 1.67 -6.04 6.51
C ALA A 40 3.11 -6.15 5.98
N PRO A 41 3.36 -6.91 4.90
CA PRO A 41 4.69 -6.97 4.30
C PRO A 41 5.13 -5.58 3.80
N VAL A 42 6.41 -5.25 4.02
CA VAL A 42 7.04 -4.02 3.52
C VAL A 42 8.46 -4.34 3.02
N TRP A 43 8.70 -4.15 1.73
CA TRP A 43 10.03 -4.34 1.13
C TRP A 43 11.03 -3.29 1.61
N SER A 44 12.28 -3.69 1.81
CA SER A 44 13.38 -2.75 2.03
C SER A 44 13.62 -1.88 0.78
N PRO A 45 14.15 -0.66 0.90
CA PRO A 45 14.29 0.25 -0.25
C PRO A 45 15.21 -0.25 -1.36
N ASP A 46 16.18 -1.11 -1.00
CA ASP A 46 17.12 -1.77 -1.92
C ASP A 46 16.58 -3.11 -2.48
N GLY A 47 15.40 -3.55 -2.00
CA GLY A 47 14.77 -4.80 -2.39
C GLY A 47 15.46 -6.06 -1.87
N SER A 48 16.45 -5.96 -0.98
CA SER A 48 17.21 -7.11 -0.47
C SER A 48 16.50 -7.86 0.66
N LYS A 49 15.51 -7.23 1.31
CA LYS A 49 14.78 -7.76 2.46
C LYS A 49 13.29 -7.40 2.42
N ILE A 50 12.52 -8.10 3.25
CA ILE A 50 11.11 -7.81 3.50
C ILE A 50 10.85 -7.87 5.00
N ALA A 51 10.20 -6.84 5.52
CA ALA A 51 9.72 -6.78 6.91
C ALA A 51 8.25 -7.19 6.95
N VAL A 52 7.85 -7.90 7.99
CA VAL A 52 6.48 -8.36 8.26
C VAL A 52 6.21 -8.25 9.76
N THR A 53 4.94 -8.21 10.16
CA THR A 53 4.55 -8.17 11.58
C THR A 53 3.61 -9.33 11.90
N GLY A 54 3.53 -9.70 13.17
CA GLY A 54 2.54 -10.65 13.66
C GLY A 54 1.17 -10.00 13.88
N ASP A 55 0.23 -10.82 14.33
CA ASP A 55 -1.12 -10.40 14.72
C ASP A 55 -1.12 -9.19 15.65
N ASN A 56 -2.11 -8.32 15.47
CA ASN A 56 -2.25 -7.07 16.24
C ASN A 56 -1.02 -6.16 16.18
N TYR A 57 -0.21 -6.27 15.12
CA TYR A 57 1.02 -5.51 14.92
C TYR A 57 2.08 -5.75 16.00
N ILE A 58 2.06 -6.92 16.64
CA ILE A 58 3.04 -7.29 17.68
C ILE A 58 4.29 -7.82 17.00
N GLY A 59 5.44 -7.23 17.37
CA GLY A 59 6.75 -7.63 16.88
C GLY A 59 7.03 -7.25 15.42
N ILE A 60 8.26 -7.51 14.99
CA ILE A 60 8.72 -7.31 13.61
C ILE A 60 9.62 -8.50 13.26
N TRP A 61 9.40 -9.08 12.09
CA TRP A 61 10.26 -10.09 11.50
C TRP A 61 10.78 -9.59 10.17
N VAL A 62 12.00 -10.01 9.83
CA VAL A 62 12.65 -9.67 8.58
C VAL A 62 13.10 -10.96 7.90
N ALA A 63 12.79 -11.09 6.63
CA ALA A 63 13.27 -12.16 5.76
C ALA A 63 14.10 -11.59 4.61
N ASN A 64 14.86 -12.47 3.95
CA ASN A 64 15.51 -12.15 2.68
C ASN A 64 14.47 -11.94 1.56
N ALA A 65 14.90 -11.31 0.46
CA ALA A 65 14.07 -11.05 -0.72
C ALA A 65 13.56 -12.31 -1.46
N ASP A 66 14.07 -13.49 -1.13
CA ASP A 66 13.61 -14.78 -1.62
C ASP A 66 12.63 -15.48 -0.64
N GLY A 67 12.32 -14.84 0.49
CA GLY A 67 11.44 -15.36 1.55
C GLY A 67 12.16 -16.22 2.59
N SER A 68 13.46 -16.48 2.41
CA SER A 68 14.26 -17.26 3.35
C SER A 68 14.69 -16.46 4.58
N ASN A 69 15.22 -17.15 5.59
CA ASN A 69 15.83 -16.55 6.78
C ASN A 69 14.95 -15.54 7.52
N LEU A 70 13.67 -15.89 7.72
CA LEU A 70 12.78 -15.12 8.57
C LEU A 70 13.31 -15.08 10.01
N GLN A 71 13.58 -13.89 10.52
CA GLN A 71 14.11 -13.66 11.87
C GLN A 71 13.33 -12.56 12.57
N GLN A 72 13.02 -12.77 13.85
CA GLN A 72 12.40 -11.73 14.66
C GLN A 72 13.45 -10.70 15.09
N VAL A 73 13.19 -9.43 14.81
CA VAL A 73 14.06 -8.30 15.20
C VAL A 73 13.45 -7.43 16.30
N SER A 74 12.16 -7.60 16.58
CA SER A 74 11.45 -6.98 17.71
C SER A 74 10.26 -7.85 18.16
N ASP A 75 9.96 -7.85 19.45
CA ASP A 75 8.79 -8.49 20.06
C ASP A 75 7.81 -7.48 20.67
N ALA A 76 8.09 -6.18 20.53
CA ALA A 76 7.33 -5.13 21.19
C ALA A 76 5.88 -5.00 20.65
N LEU A 77 4.96 -4.65 21.56
CA LEU A 77 3.57 -4.40 21.22
C LEU A 77 3.42 -3.20 20.28
N GLY A 78 2.71 -3.39 19.17
CA GLY A 78 2.46 -2.35 18.17
C GLY A 78 3.67 -1.98 17.32
N ALA A 79 4.80 -2.69 17.45
CA ALA A 79 6.02 -2.40 16.71
C ALA A 79 5.80 -2.46 15.18
N GLY A 80 4.95 -3.36 14.70
CA GLY A 80 4.65 -3.50 13.29
C GLY A 80 3.68 -2.45 12.73
N TYR A 81 3.06 -1.62 13.58
CA TYR A 81 2.02 -0.71 13.12
C TYR A 81 2.65 0.45 12.34
N LYS A 82 2.39 0.48 11.02
CA LYS A 82 2.96 1.46 10.08
C LYS A 82 4.50 1.52 10.14
N MET A 83 5.14 0.39 10.46
CA MET A 83 6.60 0.25 10.38
C MET A 83 7.08 0.64 8.98
N ASN A 84 8.25 1.26 8.91
CA ASN A 84 8.84 1.65 7.63
C ASN A 84 10.35 1.59 7.69
N TRP A 85 10.99 1.34 6.55
CA TRP A 85 12.43 1.33 6.44
C TRP A 85 12.97 2.77 6.40
N ALA A 86 13.94 3.08 7.25
CA ALA A 86 14.73 4.32 7.12
C ALA A 86 15.78 4.17 6.02
N ASP A 87 16.37 2.98 5.91
CA ASP A 87 17.35 2.56 4.91
C ASP A 87 17.33 1.03 4.78
N ALA A 88 18.31 0.41 4.12
CA ALA A 88 18.36 -1.04 3.93
C ALA A 88 18.67 -1.86 5.21
N ALA A 89 19.11 -1.20 6.29
CA ALA A 89 19.54 -1.84 7.53
C ALA A 89 18.71 -1.43 8.76
N THR A 90 17.84 -0.43 8.63
CA THR A 90 17.14 0.19 9.77
C THR A 90 15.65 0.29 9.50
N ILE A 91 14.85 -0.19 10.46
CA ILE A 91 13.39 0.00 10.49
C ILE A 91 13.02 1.04 11.54
N VAL A 92 12.19 2.01 11.18
CA VAL A 92 11.50 2.90 12.11
C VAL A 92 10.21 2.25 12.56
N SER A 93 10.00 2.19 13.87
CA SER A 93 8.86 1.55 14.51
C SER A 93 8.23 2.47 15.57
N THR A 94 6.93 2.28 15.82
CA THR A 94 6.17 3.04 16.82
C THR A 94 5.47 2.14 17.84
N PRO A 95 6.22 1.37 18.64
CA PRO A 95 5.65 0.49 19.65
C PRO A 95 5.01 1.30 20.79
N TYR A 96 4.16 0.64 21.57
CA TYR A 96 3.55 1.24 22.74
C TYR A 96 3.74 0.39 24.00
N THR A 97 3.72 1.07 25.15
CA THR A 97 3.51 0.47 26.46
C THR A 97 2.18 0.93 27.03
N VAL A 98 1.69 0.25 28.07
CA VAL A 98 0.48 0.67 28.80
C VAL A 98 0.90 1.13 30.20
N VAL A 99 0.65 2.40 30.48
CA VAL A 99 0.90 3.02 31.79
C VAL A 99 -0.42 3.62 32.26
N ASP A 100 -0.88 3.26 33.46
CA ASP A 100 -2.17 3.71 34.03
C ASP A 100 -3.37 3.54 33.08
N ASN A 101 -3.44 2.39 32.40
CA ASN A 101 -4.46 2.08 31.38
C ASN A 101 -4.42 3.01 30.14
N MET A 102 -3.27 3.63 29.89
CA MET A 102 -3.04 4.56 28.79
C MET A 102 -1.93 4.04 27.87
N ARG A 103 -2.14 4.05 26.55
CA ARG A 103 -1.07 3.75 25.59
C ARG A 103 -0.07 4.90 25.54
N MET A 104 1.19 4.57 25.75
CA MET A 104 2.34 5.46 25.64
C MET A 104 3.16 4.99 24.44
N VAL A 105 3.11 5.74 23.34
CA VAL A 105 3.81 5.40 22.10
C VAL A 105 5.20 6.00 22.15
N ARG A 106 6.23 5.26 21.75
CA ARG A 106 7.59 5.78 21.49
C ARG A 106 7.92 5.68 20.00
N ILE A 107 8.97 6.35 19.57
CA ILE A 107 9.57 6.14 18.23
C ILE A 107 10.94 5.52 18.44
N GLU A 108 11.23 4.45 17.71
CA GLU A 108 12.51 3.77 17.77
C GLU A 108 13.00 3.37 16.38
N ASN A 109 14.32 3.23 16.27
CA ASN A 109 15.00 2.59 15.17
C ASN A 109 15.40 1.18 15.60
N VAL A 110 15.14 0.20 14.74
CA VAL A 110 15.51 -1.20 14.91
C VAL A 110 16.55 -1.55 13.86
N ASP A 111 17.75 -1.90 14.30
CA ASP A 111 18.79 -2.47 13.43
C ASP A 111 18.39 -3.89 13.03
N VAL A 112 18.22 -4.14 11.73
CA VAL A 112 17.64 -5.41 11.25
C VAL A 112 18.60 -6.59 11.30
N GLN A 113 19.90 -6.34 11.45
CA GLN A 113 20.90 -7.40 11.53
C GLN A 113 21.07 -7.89 12.96
N THR A 114 21.03 -6.97 13.92
CA THR A 114 21.35 -7.23 15.33
C THR A 114 20.13 -7.24 16.24
N GLY A 115 18.99 -6.71 15.78
CA GLY A 115 17.82 -6.44 16.62
C GLY A 115 18.03 -5.31 17.63
N LYS A 116 19.15 -4.57 17.52
CA LYS A 116 19.45 -3.47 18.45
C LYS A 116 18.44 -2.35 18.27
N ILE A 117 17.80 -1.97 19.38
CA ILE A 117 16.84 -0.88 19.44
C ILE A 117 17.55 0.41 19.86
N GLN A 118 17.32 1.48 19.12
CA GLN A 118 17.66 2.84 19.49
C GLN A 118 16.39 3.67 19.62
N GLU A 119 16.07 4.12 20.84
CA GLU A 119 14.98 5.06 21.04
C GLU A 119 15.31 6.42 20.38
N VAL A 120 14.40 6.90 19.56
CA VAL A 120 14.49 8.20 18.86
C VAL A 120 13.67 9.25 19.61
N ALA A 121 12.52 8.84 20.16
CA ALA A 121 11.69 9.70 20.98
C ALA A 121 10.94 8.90 22.04
N ALA A 122 10.93 9.43 23.27
CA ALA A 122 10.36 8.79 24.44
C ALA A 122 8.84 8.60 24.37
N GLY A 123 8.37 7.66 25.18
CA GLY A 123 6.97 7.29 25.32
C GLY A 123 6.06 8.46 25.70
N GLN A 124 5.11 8.80 24.84
CA GLN A 124 4.09 9.82 25.10
C GLN A 124 2.72 9.41 24.58
N ARG A 125 1.63 9.98 25.15
CA ARG A 125 0.25 9.64 24.77
C ARG A 125 -0.06 9.99 23.31
N ASN A 126 0.49 11.10 22.82
CA ASN A 126 0.20 11.63 21.50
C ASN A 126 1.46 12.30 20.93
N PHE A 127 2.10 11.68 19.93
CA PHE A 127 3.01 12.39 19.02
C PHE A 127 2.28 13.44 18.14
N ARG A 128 0.95 13.55 18.26
CA ARG A 128 0.03 14.33 17.41
C ARG A 128 0.07 15.85 17.59
N GLN A 129 1.20 16.46 17.94
CA GLN A 129 1.28 17.92 18.06
C GLN A 129 2.49 18.49 17.33
N SER A 130 2.44 18.50 16.00
CA SER A 130 3.00 19.67 15.32
C SER A 130 1.91 20.75 15.29
N LYS A 131 2.14 21.90 15.93
CA LYS A 131 1.45 23.14 15.53
C LYS A 131 1.66 23.26 14.03
N VAL A 132 0.57 23.23 13.26
CA VAL A 132 0.59 23.35 11.81
C VAL A 132 1.39 24.60 11.44
N MET A 133 2.65 24.43 11.02
CA MET A 133 3.37 25.49 10.34
C MET A 133 2.74 25.63 8.96
N LYS A 134 2.59 26.88 8.50
CA LYS A 134 1.81 27.36 7.35
C LYS A 134 2.11 26.74 5.96
N ALA A 135 2.81 25.62 5.86
CA ALA A 135 2.89 24.80 4.65
C ALA A 135 2.01 23.55 4.85
N THR A 136 0.86 23.50 4.16
CA THR A 136 -0.14 22.43 4.26
C THR A 136 0.42 21.12 3.69
N ASN A 137 1.18 20.36 4.46
CA ASN A 137 1.53 18.99 4.09
C ASN A 137 0.28 18.11 4.25
N LEU A 138 -0.47 17.90 3.16
CA LEU A 138 -1.72 17.14 3.16
C LEU A 138 -1.55 15.72 3.69
N LEU A 139 -0.46 15.04 3.31
CA LEU A 139 -0.15 13.72 3.83
C LEU A 139 -0.04 13.74 5.35
N LYS A 140 0.62 14.77 5.92
CA LYS A 140 0.72 14.94 7.37
C LYS A 140 -0.65 15.10 8.02
N ILE A 141 -1.56 15.87 7.43
CA ILE A 141 -2.94 16.03 7.93
C ILE A 141 -3.66 14.67 7.93
N MET A 142 -3.58 13.92 6.83
CA MET A 142 -4.21 12.61 6.71
C MET A 142 -3.66 11.59 7.72
N VAL A 143 -2.37 11.68 8.06
CA VAL A 143 -1.72 10.78 9.03
C VAL A 143 -2.00 11.19 10.48
N ASP A 144 -1.87 12.48 10.81
CA ASP A 144 -1.98 12.98 12.18
C ASP A 144 -3.43 13.14 12.65
N GLN A 145 -4.31 13.57 11.74
CA GLN A 145 -5.69 13.96 12.01
C GLN A 145 -6.67 13.26 11.06
N PRO A 146 -6.63 11.92 10.92
CA PRO A 146 -7.39 11.19 9.91
C PRO A 146 -8.91 11.43 9.98
N ALA A 147 -9.46 11.63 11.19
CA ALA A 147 -10.90 11.89 11.41
C ALA A 147 -11.32 13.31 10.99
N GLU A 148 -10.40 14.28 11.03
CA GLU A 148 -10.68 15.68 10.68
C GLU A 148 -10.17 16.05 9.28
N ALA A 149 -9.37 15.18 8.64
CA ALA A 149 -8.72 15.45 7.37
C ALA A 149 -9.70 15.91 6.27
N THR A 150 -10.89 15.32 6.18
CA THR A 150 -11.90 15.72 5.18
C THR A 150 -12.48 17.12 5.39
N LYS A 151 -12.40 17.66 6.62
CA LYS A 151 -12.81 19.05 6.92
C LYS A 151 -11.66 20.03 6.72
N LEU A 152 -10.42 19.58 6.94
CA LEU A 152 -9.21 20.41 6.86
C LEU A 152 -8.66 20.55 5.43
N ILE A 153 -9.02 19.64 4.53
CA ILE A 153 -8.54 19.60 3.14
C ILE A 153 -9.66 20.07 2.21
N PRO A 154 -9.55 21.26 1.57
CA PRO A 154 -10.65 21.85 0.79
C PRO A 154 -11.19 20.93 -0.31
N SER A 155 -10.33 20.20 -1.02
CA SER A 155 -10.77 19.28 -2.08
C SER A 155 -11.58 18.08 -1.57
N LEU A 156 -11.59 17.83 -0.25
CA LEU A 156 -12.31 16.74 0.39
C LEU A 156 -13.57 17.18 1.14
N GLU A 157 -13.94 18.46 1.09
CA GLU A 157 -15.04 19.03 1.89
C GLU A 157 -16.38 18.31 1.67
N LYS A 158 -16.64 17.82 0.44
CA LYS A 158 -17.82 16.99 0.12
C LYS A 158 -17.91 15.68 0.90
N PHE A 159 -16.84 15.28 1.58
CA PHE A 159 -16.75 14.10 2.45
C PHE A 159 -16.61 14.47 3.93
N ALA A 160 -16.92 15.71 4.31
CA ALA A 160 -16.78 16.19 5.68
C ALA A 160 -17.37 15.23 6.72
N GLY A 161 -16.60 14.95 7.77
CA GLY A 161 -16.96 14.02 8.84
C GLY A 161 -16.59 12.56 8.56
N LYS A 162 -16.08 12.24 7.38
CA LYS A 162 -15.53 10.92 7.07
C LYS A 162 -14.05 10.87 7.36
N MET A 163 -13.60 9.73 7.84
CA MET A 163 -12.20 9.48 8.14
C MET A 163 -11.41 9.12 6.88
N VAL A 164 -10.20 9.65 6.77
CA VAL A 164 -9.20 9.23 5.79
C VAL A 164 -8.32 8.13 6.39
N LEU A 165 -8.09 7.07 5.64
CA LEU A 165 -7.28 5.92 6.05
C LEU A 165 -6.18 5.63 5.03
N ASN A 166 -5.11 4.98 5.52
CA ASN A 166 -4.04 4.41 4.70
C ASN A 166 -3.47 5.33 3.60
N PRO A 167 -3.12 6.60 3.90
CA PRO A 167 -2.53 7.47 2.90
C PRO A 167 -1.10 7.03 2.57
N THR A 168 -0.73 7.06 1.29
CA THR A 168 0.59 6.72 0.78
C THR A 168 1.03 7.66 -0.34
N LEU A 169 2.28 8.10 -0.29
CA LEU A 169 2.88 9.03 -1.25
C LEU A 169 3.42 8.24 -2.46
N SER A 170 3.25 8.78 -3.67
CA SER A 170 3.91 8.22 -4.85
C SER A 170 5.43 8.33 -4.75
N PRO A 171 6.21 7.43 -5.37
CA PRO A 171 7.67 7.46 -5.32
C PRO A 171 8.30 8.78 -5.80
N ASP A 172 7.67 9.46 -6.77
CA ASP A 172 8.09 10.78 -7.26
C ASP A 172 7.66 11.95 -6.36
N GLY A 173 6.93 11.68 -5.27
CA GLY A 173 6.49 12.67 -4.29
C GLY A 173 5.35 13.58 -4.76
N LYS A 174 4.68 13.30 -5.88
CA LYS A 174 3.69 14.21 -6.48
C LYS A 174 2.24 13.87 -6.17
N LYS A 175 1.94 12.62 -5.82
CA LYS A 175 0.57 12.14 -5.61
C LYS A 175 0.40 11.45 -4.27
N ILE A 176 -0.81 11.49 -3.74
CA ILE A 176 -1.21 10.77 -2.53
C ILE A 176 -2.37 9.86 -2.89
N ALA A 177 -2.21 8.55 -2.67
CA ALA A 177 -3.31 7.60 -2.68
C ALA A 177 -3.82 7.41 -1.24
N PHE A 178 -5.12 7.35 -1.03
CA PHE A 178 -5.72 7.20 0.30
C PHE A 178 -7.14 6.67 0.20
N GLN A 179 -7.63 6.12 1.31
CA GLN A 179 -9.01 5.65 1.42
C GLN A 179 -9.87 6.67 2.16
N ILE A 180 -11.10 6.89 1.71
CA ILE A 180 -12.14 7.54 2.50
C ILE A 180 -13.13 6.46 2.95
N VAL A 181 -13.39 6.39 4.26
CA VAL A 181 -14.32 5.40 4.84
C VAL A 181 -15.68 5.47 4.15
N SER A 182 -16.21 4.30 3.75
CA SER A 182 -17.46 4.14 2.99
C SER A 182 -17.48 4.75 1.58
N ASN A 183 -16.36 5.25 1.06
CA ASN A 183 -16.26 5.85 -0.28
C ASN A 183 -15.18 5.21 -1.16
N GLY A 184 -14.22 4.50 -0.56
CA GLY A 184 -13.21 3.75 -1.30
C GLY A 184 -11.92 4.51 -1.54
N LEU A 185 -11.20 4.13 -2.59
CA LEU A 185 -9.86 4.59 -2.93
C LEU A 185 -9.89 5.88 -3.76
N PHE A 186 -9.02 6.82 -3.38
CA PHE A 186 -8.83 8.08 -4.06
C PHE A 186 -7.35 8.36 -4.30
N VAL A 187 -7.06 9.14 -5.32
CA VAL A 187 -5.74 9.74 -5.57
C VAL A 187 -5.92 11.24 -5.80
N CYS A 188 -5.05 12.06 -5.22
CA CYS A 188 -4.93 13.48 -5.53
C CYS A 188 -3.45 13.86 -5.67
N ASP A 189 -3.19 15.05 -6.21
CA ASP A 189 -1.85 15.63 -6.14
C ASP A 189 -1.54 16.06 -4.69
N VAL A 190 -0.25 16.24 -4.37
CA VAL A 190 0.18 16.62 -3.01
C VAL A 190 -0.32 17.98 -2.54
N ASP A 191 -0.77 18.83 -3.46
CA ASP A 191 -1.44 20.11 -3.17
C ASP A 191 -2.96 19.97 -2.98
N GLY A 192 -3.51 18.77 -3.20
CA GLY A 192 -4.92 18.42 -3.03
C GLY A 192 -5.75 18.56 -4.30
N SER A 193 -5.16 19.04 -5.39
CA SER A 193 -5.82 19.12 -6.69
C SER A 193 -5.96 17.74 -7.35
N ASN A 194 -6.69 17.69 -8.48
CA ASN A 194 -6.83 16.49 -9.31
C ASN A 194 -7.35 15.24 -8.56
N LEU A 195 -8.25 15.43 -7.59
CA LEU A 195 -8.88 14.35 -6.84
C LEU A 195 -9.69 13.43 -7.77
N LYS A 196 -9.30 12.14 -7.81
CA LYS A 196 -9.94 11.10 -8.61
C LYS A 196 -10.31 9.90 -7.74
N SER A 197 -11.49 9.33 -7.98
CA SER A 197 -11.97 8.10 -7.32
C SER A 197 -11.63 6.88 -8.17
N PHE A 198 -11.24 5.78 -7.51
CA PHE A 198 -10.97 4.47 -8.11
C PHE A 198 -11.91 3.39 -7.55
N GLY A 199 -13.04 3.79 -6.98
CA GLY A 199 -14.06 2.88 -6.45
C GLY A 199 -13.59 2.13 -5.19
N LYS A 200 -14.08 0.89 -5.01
CA LYS A 200 -13.68 0.05 -3.87
C LYS A 200 -12.19 -0.29 -3.97
N GLY A 201 -11.47 -0.12 -2.86
CA GLY A 201 -10.06 -0.47 -2.73
C GLY A 201 -9.49 -0.03 -1.37
N SER A 202 -8.53 -0.79 -0.86
CA SER A 202 -7.81 -0.52 0.39
C SER A 202 -6.33 -0.92 0.28
N HIS A 203 -5.54 -0.52 1.28
CA HIS A 203 -4.10 -0.84 1.41
C HIS A 203 -3.31 -0.64 0.11
N ALA A 204 -3.45 0.54 -0.48
CA ALA A 204 -2.83 0.84 -1.76
C ALA A 204 -1.29 0.90 -1.64
N SER A 205 -0.59 0.42 -2.66
CA SER A 205 0.87 0.46 -2.79
C SER A 205 1.25 0.91 -4.19
N TRP A 206 2.12 1.92 -4.29
CA TRP A 206 2.57 2.46 -5.56
C TRP A 206 3.64 1.59 -6.18
N ALA A 207 3.57 1.40 -7.49
CA ALA A 207 4.71 0.92 -8.26
C ALA A 207 5.79 2.01 -8.38
N PRO A 208 7.07 1.66 -8.58
CA PRO A 208 8.18 2.61 -8.70
C PRO A 208 8.00 3.67 -9.79
N ASN A 209 7.21 3.35 -10.82
CA ASN A 209 6.92 4.24 -11.94
C ASN A 209 5.99 5.42 -11.59
N SER A 210 5.46 5.49 -10.36
CA SER A 210 4.54 6.54 -9.88
C SER A 210 3.23 6.67 -10.67
N LYS A 211 2.90 5.67 -11.48
CA LYS A 211 1.71 5.65 -12.35
C LYS A 211 0.82 4.46 -12.08
N ASP A 212 1.38 3.31 -11.77
CA ASP A 212 0.62 2.12 -11.43
C ASP A 212 0.44 2.04 -9.90
N LEU A 213 -0.78 1.78 -9.48
CA LEU A 213 -1.18 1.65 -8.09
C LEU A 213 -1.85 0.29 -7.88
N MET A 214 -1.36 -0.47 -6.91
CA MET A 214 -1.89 -1.78 -6.54
C MET A 214 -2.74 -1.64 -5.29
N PHE A 215 -3.83 -2.37 -5.17
CA PHE A 215 -4.73 -2.30 -4.02
C PHE A 215 -5.55 -3.58 -3.88
N ALA A 216 -6.03 -3.85 -2.65
CA ALA A 216 -6.91 -4.99 -2.38
C ALA A 216 -8.38 -4.58 -2.50
N ARG A 217 -9.24 -5.47 -3.01
CA ARG A 217 -10.70 -5.35 -2.93
C ARG A 217 -11.27 -6.43 -2.04
N LEU A 218 -11.50 -6.04 -0.80
CA LEU A 218 -11.98 -6.92 0.27
C LEU A 218 -13.50 -7.12 0.21
N GLN A 219 -13.92 -8.33 0.54
CA GLN A 219 -15.29 -8.69 0.89
C GLN A 219 -15.28 -9.29 2.29
N ASP A 220 -16.24 -8.90 3.12
CA ASP A 220 -16.38 -9.38 4.49
C ASP A 220 -17.86 -9.64 4.82
N ASN A 221 -18.10 -10.38 5.90
CA ASN A 221 -19.42 -10.64 6.46
C ASN A 221 -19.67 -9.89 7.79
N GLY A 222 -18.84 -8.90 8.11
CA GLY A 222 -18.82 -8.20 9.40
C GLY A 222 -17.99 -8.86 10.51
N GLU A 223 -17.58 -10.13 10.35
CA GLU A 223 -16.73 -10.84 11.33
C GLU A 223 -15.33 -11.13 10.78
N ARG A 224 -15.22 -11.47 9.49
CA ARG A 224 -13.96 -11.80 8.82
C ARG A 224 -14.02 -11.48 7.34
N PHE A 225 -12.86 -11.43 6.69
CA PHE A 225 -12.78 -11.40 5.23
C PHE A 225 -13.25 -12.74 4.66
N THR A 226 -14.05 -12.69 3.60
CA THR A 226 -14.62 -13.88 2.94
C THR A 226 -14.07 -14.08 1.54
N ALA A 227 -13.55 -13.01 0.93
CA ALA A 227 -12.87 -13.04 -0.35
C ALA A 227 -12.07 -11.75 -0.54
N SER A 228 -11.01 -11.80 -1.34
CA SER A 228 -10.29 -10.61 -1.77
C SER A 228 -9.52 -10.89 -3.05
N ASP A 229 -9.18 -9.83 -3.76
CA ASP A 229 -8.33 -9.86 -4.95
C ASP A 229 -7.43 -8.63 -4.94
N ILE A 230 -6.22 -8.78 -5.49
CA ILE A 230 -5.32 -7.64 -5.77
C ILE A 230 -5.63 -7.10 -7.16
N TYR A 231 -5.81 -5.79 -7.25
CA TYR A 231 -5.96 -5.07 -8.51
C TYR A 231 -4.78 -4.14 -8.73
N SER A 232 -4.50 -3.84 -10.00
CA SER A 232 -3.66 -2.72 -10.41
C SER A 232 -4.49 -1.71 -11.18
N VAL A 233 -4.18 -0.42 -11.03
CA VAL A 233 -4.72 0.64 -11.89
C VAL A 233 -3.63 1.61 -12.28
N ASN A 234 -3.60 1.99 -13.55
CA ASN A 234 -2.82 3.14 -13.99
C ASN A 234 -3.59 4.42 -13.66
N VAL A 235 -3.07 5.26 -12.78
CA VAL A 235 -3.83 6.40 -12.23
C VAL A 235 -4.10 7.49 -13.28
N GLU A 236 -3.25 7.58 -14.31
CA GLU A 236 -3.40 8.53 -15.42
C GLU A 236 -4.51 8.08 -16.37
N THR A 237 -4.43 6.86 -16.88
CA THR A 237 -5.37 6.34 -17.90
C THR A 237 -6.65 5.75 -17.32
N GLY A 238 -6.62 5.31 -16.06
CA GLY A 238 -7.70 4.56 -15.42
C GLY A 238 -7.80 3.08 -15.84
N VAL A 239 -6.84 2.58 -16.64
CA VAL A 239 -6.80 1.16 -17.03
C VAL A 239 -6.53 0.30 -15.80
N GLU A 240 -7.42 -0.65 -15.54
CA GLU A 240 -7.39 -1.52 -14.36
C GLU A 240 -7.26 -3.00 -14.77
N ASN A 241 -6.54 -3.79 -13.97
CA ASN A 241 -6.43 -5.25 -14.14
C ASN A 241 -6.57 -5.95 -12.78
N ASN A 242 -7.30 -7.07 -12.74
CA ASN A 242 -7.27 -8.00 -11.60
C ASN A 242 -6.01 -8.88 -11.70
N LEU A 243 -5.19 -8.89 -10.65
CA LEU A 243 -3.89 -9.58 -10.60
C LEU A 243 -3.99 -10.98 -9.97
N THR A 244 -5.05 -11.28 -9.22
CA THR A 244 -5.22 -12.59 -8.54
C THR A 244 -6.56 -13.27 -8.83
N PRO A 245 -7.13 -13.17 -10.05
CA PRO A 245 -8.50 -13.60 -10.30
C PRO A 245 -8.69 -15.09 -10.03
N ASN A 246 -9.77 -15.44 -9.31
CA ASN A 246 -10.15 -16.83 -8.99
C ASN A 246 -9.07 -17.63 -8.23
N SER A 247 -8.26 -16.94 -7.42
CA SER A 247 -7.27 -17.59 -6.56
C SER A 247 -7.87 -17.99 -5.20
N ASP A 248 -7.25 -18.98 -4.55
CA ASP A 248 -7.66 -19.45 -3.21
C ASP A 248 -7.09 -18.57 -2.07
N VAL A 249 -6.40 -17.48 -2.40
CA VAL A 249 -5.87 -16.54 -1.41
C VAL A 249 -6.89 -15.43 -1.10
N ILE A 250 -6.79 -14.87 0.09
CA ILE A 250 -7.54 -13.70 0.56
C ILE A 250 -6.51 -12.61 0.89
N PRO A 251 -5.97 -11.89 -0.12
CA PRO A 251 -4.98 -10.84 0.07
C PRO A 251 -5.55 -9.64 0.84
N VAL A 252 -4.87 -9.15 1.88
CA VAL A 252 -5.38 -8.01 2.70
C VAL A 252 -4.52 -6.76 2.58
N THR A 253 -3.27 -6.83 2.98
CA THR A 253 -2.27 -5.77 2.88
C THR A 253 -1.18 -6.20 1.89
N LEU A 254 -0.64 -5.23 1.16
CA LEU A 254 0.31 -5.54 0.08
C LEU A 254 1.41 -4.49 -0.03
N SER A 255 2.55 -4.92 -0.57
CA SER A 255 3.67 -4.06 -0.93
C SER A 255 4.24 -4.46 -2.27
N VAL A 256 4.32 -3.49 -3.18
CA VAL A 256 5.08 -3.61 -4.42
C VAL A 256 6.58 -3.57 -4.09
N SER A 257 7.39 -4.37 -4.77
CA SER A 257 8.85 -4.35 -4.61
C SER A 257 9.46 -3.08 -5.23
N PRO A 258 10.64 -2.61 -4.77
CA PRO A 258 11.27 -1.39 -5.27
C PRO A 258 11.67 -1.43 -6.74
N ASP A 259 11.89 -2.62 -7.29
CA ASP A 259 12.14 -2.85 -8.72
C ASP A 259 10.85 -2.96 -9.54
N GLY A 260 9.69 -2.99 -8.88
CA GLY A 260 8.37 -3.07 -9.50
C GLY A 260 8.01 -4.44 -10.07
N THR A 261 8.80 -5.48 -9.79
CA THR A 261 8.63 -6.81 -10.39
C THR A 261 7.79 -7.77 -9.56
N LYS A 262 7.49 -7.43 -8.29
CA LYS A 262 6.75 -8.28 -7.36
C LYS A 262 5.72 -7.50 -6.55
N VAL A 263 4.69 -8.21 -6.11
CA VAL A 263 3.78 -7.76 -5.06
C VAL A 263 3.75 -8.82 -3.97
N ALA A 264 4.23 -8.49 -2.78
CA ALA A 264 4.09 -9.34 -1.60
C ALA A 264 2.83 -8.93 -0.84
N PHE A 265 2.13 -9.91 -0.24
CA PHE A 265 0.90 -9.67 0.49
C PHE A 265 0.67 -10.74 1.56
N ASP A 266 -0.07 -10.39 2.59
CA ASP A 266 -0.56 -11.36 3.56
C ASP A 266 -1.86 -12.02 3.10
N ASN A 267 -1.98 -13.30 3.42
CA ASN A 267 -3.12 -14.13 3.08
C ASN A 267 -3.95 -14.44 4.34
N ASP A 268 -5.14 -13.84 4.45
CA ASP A 268 -6.02 -14.03 5.62
C ASP A 268 -6.47 -15.49 5.79
N ALA A 269 -6.46 -16.28 4.70
CA ALA A 269 -6.91 -17.66 4.73
C ALA A 269 -6.00 -18.59 5.55
N ASP A 270 -4.70 -18.30 5.65
CA ASP A 270 -3.73 -19.15 6.35
C ASP A 270 -2.67 -18.39 7.17
N GLY A 271 -2.68 -17.06 7.14
CA GLY A 271 -1.76 -16.21 7.89
C GLY A 271 -0.32 -16.18 7.34
N ASN A 272 -0.07 -16.72 6.15
CA ASN A 272 1.26 -16.67 5.53
C ASN A 272 1.42 -15.48 4.59
N ILE A 273 2.67 -15.19 4.19
CA ILE A 273 2.96 -14.19 3.16
C ILE A 273 3.12 -14.88 1.82
N TYR A 274 2.46 -14.32 0.81
CA TYR A 274 2.49 -14.75 -0.58
C TYR A 274 3.09 -13.66 -1.46
N VAL A 275 3.43 -14.05 -2.68
CA VAL A 275 3.93 -13.12 -3.70
C VAL A 275 3.37 -13.46 -5.08
N ILE A 276 3.17 -12.44 -5.90
CA ILE A 276 2.99 -12.54 -7.35
C ILE A 276 4.11 -11.78 -8.07
N ASP A 277 4.53 -12.29 -9.22
CA ASP A 277 5.43 -11.59 -10.13
C ASP A 277 4.60 -10.78 -11.14
N ILE A 278 4.95 -9.52 -11.35
CA ILE A 278 4.28 -8.58 -12.23
C ILE A 278 5.28 -8.01 -13.24
N LYS A 279 5.15 -8.37 -14.52
CA LYS A 279 6.02 -7.88 -15.61
C LYS A 279 5.32 -6.81 -16.42
#